data_AF-A0A2K1KJI3-F1
#
_entry.id   AF-A0A2K1KJI3-F1
#
_cell.length_a   1.000
_cell.length_b   1.000
_cell.length_c   1.000
_cell.angle_alpha   90.00
_cell.angle_beta   90.00
_cell.angle_gamma   90.00
#
_symmetry.space_group_name_H-M   'P 1'
#
loop_
_entity.id
_entity.type
_entity.pdbx_description
1 polymer ?
#
loop_
_entity_poly.entity_id
_entity_poly.type
_entity_poly.pdbx_seq_one_letter_code
_entity_poly.pdbx_strand_id
1 'polypeptide(L)'
;MFPYANAVGFLNWTTICMRLDLSFATSVLNQNMHDPSPAHVRACKHAFQCLRGMLDYHLKYRCNLRSPTPMYGFFDADGASKLDEQRSTSGCYYLLSNCVVNWSSFRQRLIAFSSTKAEYMAMATTAFELV
;
A
#
# COMPACT_ATOMS: atom_id res chain seq x y z
N MET A 1 25.06 13.68 -7.31
CA MET A 1 23.60 13.89 -7.43
C MET A 1 22.90 12.61 -7.02
N PHE A 2 21.92 12.64 -6.11
CA PHE A 2 21.21 11.43 -5.68
C PHE A 2 20.21 11.01 -6.78
N PRO A 3 20.24 9.75 -7.29
CA PRO A 3 19.34 9.31 -8.35
C PRO A 3 17.93 9.03 -7.79
N TYR A 4 17.15 10.09 -7.55
CA TYR A 4 15.86 10.03 -6.87
C TYR A 4 14.85 9.12 -7.59
N ALA A 5 14.70 9.27 -8.91
CA ALA A 5 13.75 8.47 -9.69
C ALA A 5 14.03 6.96 -9.61
N ASN A 6 15.30 6.54 -9.69
CA ASN A 6 15.67 5.12 -9.57
C ASN A 6 15.39 4.60 -8.16
N ALA A 7 15.69 5.40 -7.13
CA ALA A 7 15.46 5.04 -5.75
C ALA A 7 13.95 4.86 -5.46
N VAL A 8 13.11 5.77 -5.97
CA VAL A 8 11.65 5.67 -5.85
C VAL A 8 11.10 4.48 -6.65
N GLY A 9 11.63 4.22 -7.85
CA GLY A 9 11.24 3.05 -8.65
C GLY A 9 11.53 1.72 -7.93
N PHE A 10 12.71 1.60 -7.30
CA PHE A 10 13.03 0.43 -6.49
C PHE A 10 12.08 0.29 -5.29
N LEU A 11 11.83 1.39 -4.57
CA LEU A 11 10.88 1.40 -3.46
C LEU A 11 9.48 0.95 -3.92
N ASN A 12 9.01 1.44 -5.07
CA ASN A 12 7.71 1.05 -5.63
C ASN A 12 7.65 -0.45 -5.92
N TRP A 13 8.70 -1.02 -6.51
CA TRP A 13 8.79 -2.47 -6.74
C TRP A 13 8.77 -3.26 -5.42
N THR A 14 9.53 -2.82 -4.41
CA THR A 14 9.53 -3.49 -3.09
C THR A 14 8.17 -3.43 -2.40
N THR A 15 7.43 -2.33 -2.56
CA THR A 15 6.08 -2.20 -2.02
C THR A 15 5.14 -3.22 -2.65
N ILE A 16 5.20 -3.41 -3.97
CA ILE A 16 4.33 -4.35 -4.70
C ILE A 16 4.66 -5.79 -4.34
N CYS A 17 5.95 -6.13 -4.26
CA CYS A 17 6.37 -7.54 -4.11
C CYS A 17 6.44 -8.02 -2.66
N MET A 18 6.72 -7.14 -1.70
CA MET A 18 7.06 -7.60 -0.34
C MET A 18 6.36 -6.86 0.80
N ARG A 19 6.02 -5.56 0.65
CA ARG A 19 5.63 -4.75 1.82
C ARG A 19 4.60 -3.65 1.54
N LEU A 20 3.38 -3.84 2.06
CA LEU A 20 2.33 -2.83 2.04
C LEU A 20 2.64 -1.59 2.91
N ASP A 21 3.41 -1.73 3.99
CA ASP A 21 3.66 -0.63 4.95
C ASP A 21 4.37 0.60 4.34
N LEU A 22 5.04 0.41 3.19
CA LEU A 22 5.73 1.48 2.48
C LEU A 22 4.85 2.15 1.41
N SER A 23 3.67 1.60 1.12
CA SER A 23 2.79 2.04 0.04
C SER A 23 2.45 3.51 0.09
N PHE A 24 2.06 4.00 1.27
CA PHE A 24 1.79 5.41 1.50
C PHE A 24 3.02 6.29 1.22
N ALA A 25 4.16 5.94 1.81
CA ALA A 25 5.41 6.69 1.63
C ALA A 25 5.83 6.72 0.15
N THR A 26 5.74 5.59 -0.56
CA THR A 26 6.07 5.51 -1.98
C THR A 26 5.13 6.31 -2.85
N SER A 27 3.84 6.37 -2.51
CA SER A 27 2.85 7.19 -3.22
C SER A 27 3.18 8.68 -3.11
N VAL A 28 3.52 9.16 -1.90
CA VAL A 28 3.92 10.56 -1.68
C VAL A 28 5.24 10.89 -2.40
N LEU A 29 6.20 9.97 -2.40
CA LEU A 29 7.48 10.17 -3.09
C LEU A 29 7.32 10.19 -4.62
N ASN A 30 6.44 9.35 -5.18
CA ASN A 30 6.10 9.31 -6.61
C ASN A 30 5.48 10.62 -7.10
N GLN A 31 4.60 11.24 -6.29
CA GLN A 31 3.98 12.52 -6.65
C GLN A 31 5.01 13.66 -6.80
N ASN A 32 6.13 13.58 -6.07
CA ASN A 32 7.19 14.59 -6.06
C ASN A 32 8.42 14.18 -6.90
N MET A 33 8.22 13.39 -7.95
CA MET A 33 9.33 12.87 -8.78
C MET A 33 9.94 13.92 -9.72
N HIS A 34 9.15 14.92 -10.14
CA HIS A 34 9.58 15.95 -11.07
C HIS A 34 10.49 17.00 -10.42
N ASP A 35 10.22 17.38 -9.17
CA ASP A 35 11.04 18.35 -8.42
C ASP A 35 11.12 17.97 -6.92
N PRO A 36 12.08 17.11 -6.54
CA PRO A 36 12.20 16.64 -5.17
C PRO A 36 12.89 17.66 -4.25
N SER A 37 12.13 18.23 -3.32
CA SER A 37 12.65 18.97 -2.17
C SER A 37 13.64 18.14 -1.32
N PRO A 38 14.62 18.77 -0.63
CA PRO A 38 15.52 18.09 0.32
C PRO A 38 14.79 17.27 1.39
N ALA A 39 13.56 17.65 1.75
CA ALA A 39 12.71 16.88 2.65
C ALA A 39 12.32 15.52 2.05
N HIS A 40 11.95 15.46 0.76
CA HIS A 40 11.58 14.22 0.07
C HIS A 40 12.78 13.28 -0.08
N VAL A 41 13.97 13.82 -0.34
CA VAL A 41 15.21 13.01 -0.38
C VAL A 41 15.51 12.38 0.99
N ARG A 42 15.29 13.11 2.08
CA ARG A 42 15.42 12.56 3.45
C ARG A 42 14.37 11.48 3.74
N ALA A 43 13.11 11.72 3.37
CA ALA A 43 12.04 10.73 3.52
C ALA A 43 12.33 9.44 2.73
N CYS A 44 12.83 9.57 1.50
CA CYS A 44 13.27 8.44 0.68
C CYS A 44 14.37 7.64 1.37
N LYS A 45 15.42 8.29 1.89
CA LYS A 45 16.48 7.62 2.67
C LYS A 45 15.96 6.93 3.93
N HIS A 46 15.00 7.55 4.62
CA HIS A 46 14.36 6.95 5.79
C HIS A 46 13.58 5.68 5.41
N ALA A 47 12.85 5.68 4.30
CA ALA A 47 12.16 4.49 3.80
C ALA A 47 13.13 3.32 3.56
N PHE A 48 14.32 3.59 2.99
CA PHE A 48 15.38 2.58 2.86
C PHE A 48 15.94 2.09 4.20
N GLN A 49 16.06 2.96 5.20
CA GLN A 49 16.47 2.54 6.54
C GLN A 49 15.41 1.65 7.21
N CYS A 50 14.12 1.97 7.05
CA CYS A 50 13.03 1.10 7.50
C CYS A 50 13.09 -0.27 6.80
N LEU A 51 13.32 -0.30 5.49
CA LEU A 51 13.52 -1.55 4.76
C LEU A 51 14.66 -2.38 5.35
N ARG A 52 15.81 -1.75 5.62
CA ARG A 52 16.97 -2.43 6.20
C ARG A 52 16.68 -3.01 7.59
N GLY A 53 15.96 -2.26 8.43
CA GLY A 53 15.60 -2.70 9.78
C GLY A 53 14.60 -3.86 9.82
N MET A 54 13.96 -4.16 8.69
CA MET A 54 12.94 -5.20 8.61
C MET A 54 13.30 -6.34 7.62
N LEU A 55 14.58 -6.46 7.24
CA LEU A 55 15.06 -7.55 6.37
C LEU A 55 14.81 -8.95 6.96
N ASP A 56 14.75 -9.07 8.29
CA ASP A 56 14.54 -10.35 8.97
C ASP A 56 13.08 -10.84 8.94
N TYR A 57 12.14 -9.95 8.61
CA TYR A 57 10.73 -10.30 8.50
C TYR A 57 10.40 -10.71 7.06
N HIS A 58 9.84 -11.91 6.93
CA HIS A 58 9.55 -12.55 5.66
C HIS A 58 8.15 -13.17 5.72
N LEU A 59 7.43 -13.14 4.61
CA LEU A 59 6.15 -13.83 4.49
C LEU A 59 6.39 -15.34 4.46
N LYS A 60 5.77 -16.07 5.39
CA LYS A 60 5.77 -17.53 5.40
C LYS A 60 4.46 -18.04 4.83
N TYR A 61 4.52 -18.53 3.59
CA TYR A 61 3.42 -19.28 2.99
C TYR A 61 3.37 -20.68 3.60
N ARG A 62 2.28 -20.98 4.32
CA ARG A 62 1.98 -22.35 4.79
C ARG A 62 0.85 -22.90 3.94
N CYS A 63 1.17 -23.80 3.02
CA CYS A 63 0.16 -24.47 2.21
C CYS A 63 -0.49 -25.59 3.03
N ASN A 64 -1.77 -25.46 3.35
CA ASN A 64 -2.54 -26.51 4.02
C ASN A 64 -3.31 -27.31 2.95
N LEU A 65 -2.75 -28.43 2.50
CA LEU A 65 -3.24 -29.27 1.39
C LEU A 65 -4.56 -30.01 1.68
N ARG A 66 -5.12 -29.91 2.90
CA ARG A 66 -6.20 -30.79 3.39
C ARG A 66 -7.62 -30.20 3.27
N SER A 67 -7.79 -28.95 2.84
CA SER A 67 -9.10 -28.31 2.74
C SER A 67 -9.14 -27.37 1.55
N PRO A 68 -10.32 -27.14 0.91
CA PRO A 68 -10.47 -26.00 0.01
C PRO A 68 -10.03 -24.75 0.77
N THR A 69 -9.02 -24.06 0.28
CA THR A 69 -8.49 -22.86 0.93
C THR A 69 -9.31 -21.67 0.48
N PRO A 70 -10.29 -21.18 1.28
CA PRO A 70 -11.03 -19.99 0.91
C PRO A 70 -10.06 -18.80 0.77
N MET A 71 -10.32 -17.97 -0.25
CA MET A 71 -9.67 -16.67 -0.39
C MET A 71 -10.45 -15.67 0.47
N TYR A 72 -9.74 -14.90 1.29
CA TYR A 72 -10.32 -13.82 2.08
C TYR A 72 -9.81 -12.48 1.58
N GLY A 73 -10.70 -11.52 1.37
CA GLY A 73 -10.36 -10.13 1.09
C GLY A 73 -10.64 -9.27 2.31
N PHE A 74 -9.64 -8.50 2.75
CA PHE A 74 -9.80 -7.49 3.78
C PHE A 74 -9.63 -6.12 3.14
N PHE A 75 -10.41 -5.16 3.62
CA PHE A 75 -10.37 -3.78 3.17
C PHE A 75 -10.27 -2.86 4.38
N ASP A 76 -9.62 -1.73 4.17
CA ASP A 76 -9.52 -0.65 5.12
C ASP A 76 -9.57 0.69 4.36
N ALA A 77 -10.10 1.73 4.99
CA ALA A 77 -10.24 3.03 4.38
C ALA A 77 -9.90 4.14 5.38
N ASP A 78 -8.78 4.79 5.16
CA ASP A 78 -8.39 5.95 5.94
C ASP A 78 -9.04 7.21 5.37
N GLY A 79 -9.83 7.87 6.23
CA GLY A 79 -10.38 9.19 5.97
C GLY A 79 -9.27 10.23 5.88
N ALA A 80 -9.38 11.12 4.88
CA ALA A 80 -8.42 12.18 4.60
C ALA A 80 -7.98 12.95 5.86
N SER A 81 -6.73 12.76 6.29
CA SER A 81 -6.13 13.46 7.45
C SER A 81 -5.54 14.83 7.08
N LYS A 82 -5.61 15.24 5.81
CA LYS A 82 -5.05 16.49 5.28
C LYS A 82 -6.14 17.33 4.63
N LEU A 83 -6.27 18.58 5.08
CA LEU A 83 -7.29 19.55 4.63
C LEU A 83 -7.31 19.78 3.11
N ASP A 84 -6.19 19.61 2.41
CA ASP A 84 -6.09 19.77 0.95
C ASP A 84 -6.48 18.52 0.14
N GLU A 85 -6.65 17.37 0.79
CA GLU A 85 -6.85 16.09 0.11
C GLU A 85 -8.21 15.49 0.42
N GLN A 86 -9.31 16.01 -0.15
CA GLN A 86 -10.68 15.49 0.06
C GLN A 86 -10.92 14.01 -0.32
N ARG A 87 -9.90 13.27 -0.79
CA ARG A 87 -10.04 11.88 -1.25
C ARG A 87 -9.40 10.94 -0.23
N SER A 88 -10.21 10.03 0.32
CA SER A 88 -9.75 8.97 1.21
C SER A 88 -8.77 8.02 0.52
N THR A 89 -7.92 7.38 1.32
CA THR A 89 -7.00 6.34 0.84
C THR A 89 -7.55 5.00 1.27
N SER A 90 -7.72 4.07 0.34
CA SER A 90 -8.17 2.71 0.62
C SER A 90 -7.01 1.74 0.51
N GLY A 91 -6.96 0.79 1.43
CA GLY A 91 -6.07 -0.36 1.38
C GLY A 91 -6.89 -1.64 1.29
N CYS A 92 -6.41 -2.62 0.54
CA CYS A 92 -6.92 -3.98 0.60
C CYS A 92 -5.79 -5.00 0.63
N TYR A 93 -6.05 -6.16 1.22
CA TYR A 93 -5.15 -7.30 1.18
C TYR A 93 -5.93 -8.61 1.07
N TYR A 94 -5.36 -9.56 0.34
CA TYR A 94 -5.97 -10.83 0.01
C TYR A 94 -5.18 -11.96 0.66
N LEU A 95 -5.86 -12.78 1.46
CA LEU A 95 -5.31 -14.00 2.06
C LEU A 95 -5.74 -15.22 1.27
N LEU A 96 -4.78 -16.08 0.94
CA LEU A 96 -5.00 -17.45 0.50
C LEU A 96 -4.31 -18.40 1.48
N SER A 97 -5.04 -19.36 2.05
CA SER A 97 -4.47 -20.31 3.03
C SER A 97 -3.79 -19.60 4.22
N ASN A 98 -4.42 -18.55 4.75
CA ASN A 98 -3.86 -17.69 5.81
C ASN A 98 -2.52 -17.02 5.45
N CYS A 99 -2.22 -16.84 4.16
CA CYS A 99 -1.05 -16.11 3.71
C CYS A 99 -1.43 -15.00 2.73
N VAL A 100 -0.81 -13.82 2.86
CA VAL A 100 -1.11 -12.68 1.98
C VAL A 100 -0.53 -12.96 0.59
N VAL A 101 -1.40 -12.99 -0.42
CA VAL A 101 -1.00 -13.22 -1.82
C VAL A 101 -0.89 -11.92 -2.58
N ASN A 102 -1.78 -10.97 -2.29
CA ASN A 102 -1.83 -9.69 -2.98
C ASN A 102 -2.31 -8.60 -2.02
N TRP A 103 -1.93 -7.36 -2.30
CA TRP A 103 -2.42 -6.17 -1.61
C TRP A 103 -2.37 -4.97 -2.55
N SER A 104 -3.20 -3.98 -2.29
CA SER A 104 -3.14 -2.71 -2.99
C SER A 104 -3.46 -1.57 -2.02
N SER A 105 -2.87 -0.41 -2.27
CA SER A 105 -3.27 0.84 -1.62
C SER A 105 -3.46 1.88 -2.71
N PHE A 106 -4.65 2.45 -2.78
CA PHE A 106 -5.00 3.40 -3.81
C PHE A 106 -5.84 4.53 -3.23
N ARG A 107 -5.70 5.69 -3.86
CA ARG A 107 -6.50 6.86 -3.53
C ARG A 107 -7.86 6.73 -4.19
N GLN A 108 -8.94 6.92 -3.43
CA GLN A 108 -10.29 6.80 -3.96
C GLN A 108 -10.53 7.83 -5.07
N ARG A 109 -11.15 7.41 -6.17
CA ARG A 109 -11.49 8.30 -7.30
C ARG A 109 -12.59 9.31 -6.90
N LEU A 110 -13.48 8.90 -6.02
CA LEU A 110 -14.60 9.69 -5.51
C LEU A 110 -14.26 10.28 -4.14
N ILE A 111 -14.82 11.45 -3.86
CA ILE A 111 -14.75 12.09 -2.54
C ILE A 111 -15.83 11.45 -1.66
N ALA A 112 -15.39 10.82 -0.56
CA ALA A 112 -16.29 10.25 0.43
C ALA A 112 -16.60 11.32 1.49
N PHE A 113 -17.89 11.67 1.63
CA PHE A 113 -18.35 12.64 2.63
C PHE A 113 -18.44 12.07 4.05
N SER A 114 -18.26 10.76 4.24
CA SER A 114 -18.14 10.11 5.54
C SER A 114 -17.19 8.92 5.48
N SER A 115 -16.64 8.51 6.63
CA SER A 115 -15.82 7.30 6.76
C SER A 115 -16.57 6.04 6.30
N THR A 116 -17.84 5.89 6.68
CA THR A 116 -18.68 4.75 6.24
C THR A 116 -18.78 4.64 4.72
N LYS A 117 -18.89 5.77 4.02
CA LYS A 117 -18.95 5.77 2.56
C LYS A 117 -17.59 5.43 1.95
N ALA A 118 -16.50 5.84 2.58
CA ALA A 118 -15.15 5.47 2.18
C ALA A 118 -14.92 3.95 2.35
N GLU A 119 -15.34 3.39 3.48
CA GLU A 119 -15.27 1.93 3.75
C GLU A 119 -16.09 1.14 2.73
N TYR A 120 -17.32 1.58 2.43
CA TYR A 120 -18.17 0.92 1.44
C TYR A 120 -17.54 0.89 0.04
N MET A 121 -16.92 2.01 -0.37
CA MET A 121 -16.16 2.07 -1.62
C MET A 121 -14.97 1.11 -1.59
N ALA A 122 -14.19 1.09 -0.50
CA ALA A 122 -13.06 0.18 -0.36
C ALA A 122 -13.50 -1.29 -0.47
N MET A 123 -14.60 -1.66 0.21
CA MET A 123 -15.19 -3.00 0.14
C MET A 123 -15.61 -3.39 -1.28
N ALA A 124 -16.32 -2.49 -1.98
CA ALA A 124 -16.78 -2.76 -3.35
C ALA A 124 -15.61 -2.99 -4.32
N THR A 125 -14.55 -2.19 -4.19
CA THR A 125 -13.33 -2.35 -5.01
C THR A 125 -12.61 -3.65 -4.71
N THR A 126 -12.49 -4.01 -3.43
CA THR A 126 -11.85 -5.25 -2.97
C THR A 126 -12.63 -6.49 -3.45
N ALA A 127 -13.96 -6.43 -3.40
CA ALA A 127 -14.81 -7.51 -3.91
C ALA A 127 -14.67 -7.68 -5.42
N PHE A 128 -14.57 -6.58 -6.18
CA PHE A 128 -14.37 -6.64 -7.62
C PHE A 128 -13.04 -7.27 -8.02
N GLU A 129 -11.97 -7.02 -7.28
CA GLU A 129 -10.64 -7.61 -7.51
C GLU A 129 -10.53 -9.08 -7.07
N LEU A 130 -11.46 -9.57 -6.23
CA LEU A 130 -11.49 -10.95 -5.73
C LEU A 130 -12.23 -11.90 -6.68
N VAL A 131 -13.13 -11.38 -7.52
CA VAL A 131 -13.96 -12.12 -8.50
C VAL A 131 -13.19 -12.33 -9.81
#